data_AF-A0A943EQF2-F1
#
_entry.id   AF-A0A943EQF2-F1
#
_cell.length_a   1.000
_cell.length_b   1.000
_cell.length_c   1.000
_cell.angle_alpha   90.00
_cell.angle_beta   90.00
_cell.angle_gamma   90.00
#
_symmetry.space_group_name_H-M   'P 1'
#
loop_
_entity.id
_entity.type
_entity.pdbx_description
1 polymer ?
#
loop_
_entity_poly.entity_id
_entity_poly.type
_entity_poly.pdbx_seq_one_letter_code
_entity_poly.pdbx_strand_id
1 'polypeptide(L)' 'MQFKEAYEAMKQGKKVKYPNWGGYWYWDHIKGTVMMHTFDGHDIDLFDSQRKEYTLNFLAGDDFEIVEETK' A
#
# COMPACT_ATOMS: atom_id res chain seq x y z
N MET A 1 -8.97 7.05 3.84
CA MET A 1 -9.00 7.60 2.47
C MET A 1 -9.26 6.48 1.48
N GLN A 2 -9.95 6.76 0.38
CA GLN A 2 -10.20 5.76 -0.67
C GLN A 2 -8.89 5.33 -1.32
N PHE A 3 -8.82 4.12 -1.87
CA PHE A 3 -7.60 3.64 -2.55
C PHE A 3 -7.13 4.58 -3.66
N LYS A 4 -8.05 5.25 -4.38
CA LYS A 4 -7.69 6.25 -5.39
C LYS A 4 -6.84 7.40 -4.80
N GLU A 5 -7.22 7.91 -3.63
CA GLU A 5 -6.52 8.98 -2.94
C GLU A 5 -5.17 8.49 -2.41
N ALA A 6 -5.17 7.29 -1.84
CA ALA A 6 -3.96 6.61 -1.38
C ALA A 6 -2.97 6.38 -2.54
N TYR A 7 -3.47 5.98 -3.71
CA TYR A 7 -2.68 5.75 -4.92
C TYR A 7 -2.02 7.02 -5.44
N GLU A 8 -2.75 8.14 -5.47
CA GLU A 8 -2.17 9.43 -5.84
C GLU A 8 -1.16 9.94 -4.80
N ALA A 9 -1.41 9.71 -3.50
CA ALA A 9 -0.42 10.00 -2.46
C ALA A 9 0.84 9.14 -2.62
N MET A 10 0.69 7.85 -2.96
CA MET A 10 1.81 6.94 -3.22
C MET A 10 2.69 7.42 -4.37
N LYS A 11 2.10 7.86 -5.49
CA LYS A 11 2.85 8.46 -6.61
C LYS A 11 3.62 9.73 -6.24
N GLN A 12 3.22 10.43 -5.18
CA GLN A 12 3.93 11.58 -4.62
C GLN A 12 5.02 11.17 -3.62
N GLY A 13 5.34 9.88 -3.53
CA GLY A 13 6.35 9.33 -2.63
C GLY A 13 5.87 9.10 -1.20
N LYS A 14 4.56 9.21 -0.92
CA LYS A 14 4.02 8.88 0.41
C LYS A 14 3.87 7.37 0.56
N LYS A 15 4.08 6.89 1.79
CA LYS A 15 3.69 5.54 2.19
C LYS A 15 2.28 5.62 2.78
N VAL A 16 1.46 4.61 2.54
CA VAL A 16 0.09 4.53 3.04
C VAL A 16 -0.14 3.18 3.70
N LYS A 17 -0.99 3.11 4.72
CA LYS A 17 -1.36 1.84 5.36
C LYS A 17 -2.86 1.76 5.53
N TYR A 18 -3.33 0.55 5.81
CA TYR A 18 -4.69 0.26 6.22
C TYR A 18 -4.65 -0.03 7.72
N PRO A 19 -5.55 0.52 8.57
CA PRO A 19 -5.41 0.49 10.03
C PRO A 19 -5.18 -0.91 10.63
N ASN A 20 -5.79 -1.94 10.02
CA ASN A 20 -5.71 -3.33 10.49
C ASN A 20 -4.62 -4.17 9.78
N TRP A 21 -3.73 -3.55 9.01
CA TRP A 21 -2.63 -4.24 8.33
C TRP A 21 -1.28 -3.75 8.89
N GLY A 22 -0.42 -4.69 9.28
CA GLY A 22 0.87 -4.39 9.91
C GLY A 22 1.96 -3.88 8.96
N GLY A 23 1.63 -3.68 7.68
CA GLY A 23 2.53 -3.21 6.64
C GLY A 23 2.15 -1.83 6.10
N TYR A 24 2.78 -1.45 5.00
CA TYR A 24 2.38 -0.26 4.22
C TYR A 24 2.54 -0.51 2.71
N TRP A 25 1.80 0.26 1.92
CA TRP A 25 1.90 0.31 0.48
C TRP A 25 2.69 1.54 0.06
N TYR A 26 3.43 1.43 -1.04
CA TYR A 26 4.14 2.55 -1.65
C TYR A 26 4.21 2.38 -3.18
N TRP A 27 4.43 3.48 -3.89
CA TRP A 27 4.70 3.45 -5.34
C TRP A 27 6.20 3.29 -5.58
N ASP A 28 6.60 2.25 -6.30
CA ASP A 28 7.97 2.07 -6.77
C ASP A 28 8.12 2.74 -8.14
N HIS A 29 8.90 3.83 -8.20
CA HIS A 29 9.13 4.60 -9.42
C HIS A 29 10.04 3.88 -10.44
N ILE A 30 10.83 2.89 -10.01
CA ILE A 30 11.69 2.10 -10.90
C ILE A 30 10.87 1.00 -11.55
N LYS A 31 10.02 0.31 -10.77
CA LYS A 31 9.16 -0.77 -11.27
C LYS A 31 7.87 -0.28 -11.92
N GLY A 32 7.39 0.90 -11.56
CA GLY A 32 6.13 1.46 -12.05
C GLY A 32 4.90 0.72 -11.51
N THR A 33 4.95 0.29 -10.26
CA THR A 33 3.90 -0.51 -9.62
C THR A 33 3.70 -0.11 -8.15
N VAL A 34 2.61 -0.57 -7.56
CA VAL A 34 2.41 -0.49 -6.11
C VAL A 34 3.09 -1.69 -5.47
N MET A 35 3.95 -1.41 -4.49
CA MET A 35 4.61 -2.41 -3.67
C MET A 35 3.92 -2.49 -2.30
N MET A 36 3.85 -3.69 -1.75
CA MET A 36 3.35 -4.02 -0.42
C MET A 36 4.52 -4.39 0.47
N HIS A 37 4.87 -3.51 1.40
CA HIS A 37 5.82 -3.83 2.46
C HIS A 37 5.08 -4.51 3.61
N THR A 38 5.37 -5.78 3.85
CA THR A 38 4.72 -6.58 4.89
C THR A 38 5.34 -6.33 6.26
N PHE A 39 4.63 -6.73 7.32
CA PHE A 39 5.09 -6.54 8.71
C PHE A 39 6.40 -7.28 9.04
N ASP A 40 6.72 -8.33 8.28
CA ASP A 40 7.94 -9.15 8.39
C ASP A 40 9.06 -8.66 7.46
N GLY A 41 8.90 -7.51 6.80
CA GLY A 41 9.96 -6.83 6.06
C GLY A 41 10.14 -7.28 4.62
N HIS A 42 9.15 -7.94 4.02
CA HIS A 42 9.18 -8.34 2.61
C HIS A 42 8.42 -7.35 1.73
N ASP A 43 8.96 -7.10 0.54
CA ASP A 43 8.28 -6.30 -0.49
C ASP A 43 7.67 -7.22 -1.54
N ILE A 44 6.36 -7.12 -1.73
CA ILE A 44 5.58 -7.91 -2.68
C ILE A 44 4.95 -6.95 -3.69
N ASP A 45 5.07 -7.21 -4.99
CA ASP A 45 4.31 -6.45 -6.00
C ASP A 45 2.81 -6.71 -5.78
N LEU A 46 2.00 -5.65 -5.81
CA LEU A 46 0.54 -5.75 -5.66
C LEU A 46 -0.07 -6.82 -6.58
N PHE A 47 0.42 -6.94 -7.82
CA PHE A 47 -0.09 -7.89 -8.81
C PHE A 47 0.43 -9.32 -8.61
N ASP A 48 1.54 -9.49 -7.90
CA ASP A 48 2.12 -10.79 -7.54
C ASP A 48 1.53 -11.37 -6.23
N SER A 49 0.59 -10.67 -5.61
CA SER A 49 -0.11 -11.16 -4.41
C SER A 49 -0.68 -12.55 -4.64
N GLN A 50 -0.28 -13.49 -3.79
CA GLN A 50 -0.85 -14.83 -3.76
C GLN A 50 -2.26 -14.82 -3.12
N ARG A 51 -2.59 -13.79 -2.34
CA ARG A 51 -3.88 -13.62 -1.65
C ARG A 51 -4.75 -12.56 -2.35
N LYS A 52 -5.04 -12.79 -3.63
CA LYS A 52 -5.70 -11.81 -4.52
C LYS A 52 -7.00 -11.22 -3.96
N GLU A 53 -7.91 -12.05 -3.47
CA GLU A 53 -9.19 -11.60 -2.90
C GLU A 53 -8.99 -10.73 -1.66
N TYR A 54 -8.09 -11.13 -0.77
CA TYR A 54 -7.74 -10.37 0.43
C TYR A 54 -7.12 -9.01 0.09
N THR A 55 -6.20 -8.98 -0.88
CA THR A 55 -5.64 -7.73 -1.41
C THR A 55 -6.74 -6.87 -2.02
N LEU A 56 -7.62 -7.44 -2.84
CA LEU A 56 -8.71 -6.71 -3.49
C LEU A 56 -9.66 -6.07 -2.47
N ASN A 57 -9.94 -6.73 -1.34
CA ASN A 57 -10.76 -6.18 -0.27
C ASN A 57 -10.15 -4.90 0.33
N PHE A 58 -8.83 -4.83 0.48
CA PHE A 58 -8.18 -3.59 0.90
C PHE A 58 -8.29 -2.51 -0.18
N LEU A 59 -8.03 -2.84 -1.44
CA LEU A 59 -8.11 -1.87 -2.54
C LEU A 59 -9.53 -1.30 -2.72
N ALA A 60 -10.55 -2.07 -2.38
CA ALA A 60 -11.94 -1.63 -2.40
C ALA A 60 -12.34 -0.82 -1.14
N GLY A 61 -11.51 -0.83 -0.10
CA GLY A 61 -11.76 -0.11 1.15
C GLY A 61 -11.43 1.38 1.07
N ASP A 62 -11.82 2.09 2.13
CA ASP A 62 -11.76 3.56 2.23
C ASP A 62 -11.11 4.08 3.51
N ASP A 63 -10.45 3.21 4.28
CA ASP A 63 -9.78 3.56 5.53
C ASP A 63 -8.28 3.79 5.41
N PHE A 64 -7.71 3.92 4.20
CA PHE A 64 -6.26 4.14 4.09
C PHE A 64 -5.82 5.43 4.79
N GLU A 65 -4.61 5.41 5.34
CA GLU A 65 -3.98 6.55 6.01
C GLU A 65 -2.53 6.70 5.57
N ILE A 66 -2.03 7.95 5.54
CA ILE A 66 -0.61 8.19 5.26
C ILE A 66 0.20 7.75 6.48
N VAL A 67 1.29 7.03 6.21
CA VAL A 67 2.28 6.72 7.25
C VAL A 67 3.09 7.99 7.51
N GLU A 68 2.91 8.59 8.68
CA GLU A 68 3.81 9.64 9.16
C GLU A 68 5.13 8.96 9.56
N GLU A 69 6.18 9.15 8.76
CA GLU A 69 7.53 8.79 9.19
C GLU A 69 7.91 9.70 10.36
N THR A 70 7.98 9.13 11.57
CA THR A 70 8.54 9.83 12.72
C THR A 70 10.01 10.08 12.41
N LYS A 71 10.40 11.36 12.37
CA LYS A 71 11.79 11.80 12.15
C LYS A 71 12.76 11.20 13.15
#